data_AF-A0A1I4VMW6-F1
#
_entry.id   AF-A0A1I4VMW6-F1
#
_cell.length_a   1.000
_cell.length_b   1.000
_cell.length_c   1.000
_cell.angle_alpha   90.00
_cell.angle_beta   90.00
_cell.angle_gamma   90.00
#
_symmetry.space_group_name_H-M   'P 1'
#
loop_
_entity.id
_entity.type
_entity.pdbx_description
1 polymer ?
#
loop_
_entity_poly.entity_id
_entity_poly.type
_entity_poly.pdbx_seq_one_letter_code
_entity_poly.pdbx_strand_id
1 'polypeptide(L)'
;MPATSFEVIMVRVSALRYTGRLGTRALARLAAAPLALLAATGTASAHVKWFCAYDVAGQPRGLEQVLCPDFEWVTALAIVCLMAGCLAEGTPLGGALMNALDRVTTRIRTDTELLVRCTLGFFLVSVWGLGGIILTPELKTDAAWIPWLQLAMAACLIWRRTMPLTGLGIVFLFSFATAQYGLFHLADYPVFLGVAVYLICQGINLKPSGLRPLDIVRWSAAITLMWASVEKWAYPQWTDPLLAAKPQMTMGAPP
;
A
#
# COMPACT_ATOMS: atom_id res chain seq x y z
N MET A 1 -50.93 -6.22 -25.35
CA MET A 1 -49.87 -7.14 -25.84
C MET A 1 -49.29 -6.57 -27.13
N PRO A 2 -47.97 -6.64 -27.41
CA PRO A 2 -46.89 -6.03 -26.62
C PRO A 2 -45.83 -5.24 -27.47
N ALA A 3 -45.08 -4.39 -26.76
CA ALA A 3 -43.68 -3.95 -26.90
C ALA A 3 -42.90 -3.95 -28.24
N THR A 4 -42.29 -2.81 -28.55
CA THR A 4 -40.87 -2.67 -28.96
C THR A 4 -40.39 -1.31 -28.41
N SER A 5 -39.60 -1.14 -27.35
CA SER A 5 -38.28 -1.68 -26.97
C SER A 5 -37.14 -1.30 -27.93
N PHE A 6 -36.94 -0.01 -28.22
CA PHE A 6 -35.70 0.48 -28.85
C PHE A 6 -35.20 1.88 -28.41
N GLU A 7 -35.81 2.53 -27.42
CA GLU A 7 -35.41 3.90 -27.00
C GLU A 7 -34.59 3.99 -25.70
N VAL A 8 -34.22 2.87 -25.06
CA VAL A 8 -33.52 2.90 -23.76
C VAL A 8 -32.00 2.69 -23.86
N ILE A 9 -31.44 2.53 -25.06
CA ILE A 9 -29.99 2.39 -25.29
C ILE A 9 -29.41 3.69 -25.87
N MET A 10 -29.65 4.81 -25.21
CA MET A 10 -28.88 6.04 -25.46
C MET A 10 -28.71 6.89 -24.18
N VAL A 11 -28.56 6.22 -23.04
CA VAL A 11 -28.08 6.87 -21.82
C VAL A 11 -26.57 7.13 -21.97
N ARG A 12 -26.26 8.28 -22.58
CA ARG A 12 -25.02 9.06 -22.42
C ARG A 12 -23.75 8.25 -22.14
N VAL A 13 -23.14 7.75 -23.22
CA VAL A 13 -21.68 7.71 -23.31
C VAL A 13 -21.19 9.17 -23.38
N SER A 14 -21.15 9.84 -22.23
CA SER A 14 -20.57 11.19 -22.07
C SER A 14 -19.50 11.22 -20.98
N ALA A 15 -19.15 10.08 -20.40
CA ALA A 15 -18.01 9.94 -19.53
C ALA A 15 -16.77 9.60 -20.37
N LEU A 16 -15.71 10.39 -20.20
CA LEU A 16 -14.35 10.20 -20.72
C LEU A 16 -14.07 10.66 -22.16
N ARG A 17 -14.39 11.93 -22.45
CA ARG A 17 -13.43 12.78 -23.17
C ARG A 17 -12.73 13.68 -22.15
N TYR A 18 -11.77 13.10 -21.42
CA TYR A 18 -10.75 13.85 -20.70
C TYR A 18 -9.38 13.55 -21.30
N THR A 19 -9.25 13.73 -22.62
CA THR A 19 -7.94 13.93 -23.26
C THR A 19 -7.50 15.37 -23.02
N GLY A 20 -7.25 15.72 -21.76
CA GLY A 20 -6.43 16.87 -21.45
C GLY A 20 -5.02 16.55 -21.91
N ARG A 21 -4.54 17.21 -22.97
CA ARG A 21 -3.11 17.26 -23.29
C ARG A 21 -2.42 17.73 -22.01
N LEU A 22 -1.77 16.83 -21.26
CA LEU A 22 -0.87 17.25 -20.20
C LEU A 22 0.20 18.11 -20.87
N GLY A 23 0.15 19.41 -20.63
CA GLY A 23 1.17 20.32 -21.14
C GLY A 23 2.54 19.88 -20.65
N THR A 24 3.57 20.08 -21.45
CA THR A 24 4.98 19.83 -21.09
C THR A 24 5.37 20.43 -19.73
N ARG A 25 4.73 21.54 -19.33
CA ARG A 25 4.89 22.16 -17.99
C ARG A 25 4.27 21.36 -16.85
N ALA A 26 3.17 20.64 -17.06
CA ALA A 26 2.55 19.76 -16.08
C ALA A 26 3.36 18.47 -15.89
N LEU A 27 3.85 17.89 -16.99
CA LEU A 27 4.82 16.79 -16.97
C LEU A 27 6.12 17.18 -16.27
N ALA A 28 6.67 18.35 -16.57
CA ALA A 28 7.86 18.86 -15.90
C ALA A 28 7.66 19.08 -14.39
N ARG A 29 6.48 19.57 -13.96
CA ARG A 29 6.15 19.72 -12.54
C ARG A 29 5.94 18.39 -11.82
N LEU A 30 5.33 17.41 -12.48
CA LEU A 30 5.18 16.04 -11.96
C LEU A 30 6.51 15.31 -11.87
N ALA A 31 7.45 15.57 -12.79
CA ALA A 31 8.79 15.00 -12.80
C ALA A 31 9.77 15.71 -11.84
N ALA A 32 9.54 17.00 -11.55
CA ALA A 32 10.44 17.80 -10.71
C ALA A 32 10.51 17.30 -9.25
N ALA A 33 9.40 16.88 -8.66
CA ALA A 33 9.38 16.34 -7.31
C ALA A 33 10.19 15.03 -7.18
N PRO A 34 9.98 14.00 -8.02
CA PRO A 34 10.82 12.80 -7.98
C PRO A 34 12.28 13.09 -8.36
N LEU A 35 12.57 14.01 -9.30
CA LEU A 35 13.97 14.40 -9.59
C LEU A 35 14.65 15.08 -8.40
N ALA A 36 13.94 15.96 -7.69
CA ALA A 36 14.46 16.63 -6.51
C ALA A 36 14.67 15.64 -5.34
N LEU A 37 13.77 14.65 -5.20
CA LEU A 37 13.92 13.55 -4.25
C LEU A 37 15.12 12.66 -4.60
N LEU A 38 15.34 12.36 -5.87
CA LEU A 38 16.51 11.61 -6.36
C LEU A 38 17.81 12.39 -6.11
N ALA A 39 17.83 13.70 -6.36
CA ALA A 39 18.99 14.55 -6.10
C ALA A 39 19.29 14.74 -4.60
N ALA A 40 18.31 14.48 -3.72
CA ALA A 40 18.46 14.52 -2.27
C ALA A 40 18.79 13.16 -1.64
N THR A 41 19.05 12.13 -2.45
CA THR A 41 19.45 10.81 -1.92
C THR A 41 20.87 10.87 -1.35
N GLY A 42 21.00 10.52 -0.07
CA GLY A 42 22.28 10.31 0.61
C GLY A 42 22.54 8.83 0.85
N THR A 43 23.65 8.51 1.52
CA THR A 43 23.92 7.15 1.99
C THR A 43 22.83 6.71 2.96
N ALA A 44 21.96 5.79 2.55
CA ALA A 44 20.99 5.19 3.43
C ALA A 44 21.70 4.17 4.33
N SER A 45 21.93 4.54 5.59
CA SER A 45 22.33 3.58 6.62
C SER A 45 21.08 2.84 7.08
N ALA A 46 20.93 1.59 6.66
CA ALA A 46 19.77 0.78 6.98
C ALA A 46 19.76 0.42 8.47
N HIS A 47 18.72 0.84 9.21
CA HIS A 47 18.52 0.50 10.62
C HIS A 47 17.30 -0.46 10.76
N VAL A 48 17.56 -1.78 10.69
CA VAL A 48 16.69 -2.94 11.05
C VAL A 48 15.59 -3.31 10.03
N LYS A 49 15.18 -4.57 9.75
CA LYS A 49 15.73 -5.98 9.73
C LYS A 49 14.51 -6.91 9.70
N TRP A 50 14.40 -7.80 8.72
CA TRP A 50 13.25 -8.72 8.70
C TRP A 50 13.48 -10.07 9.41
N PHE A 51 14.61 -10.79 9.29
CA PHE A 51 14.67 -12.14 9.90
C PHE A 51 16.03 -12.68 10.40
N CYS A 52 17.15 -11.97 10.22
CA CYS A 52 18.48 -12.46 10.62
C CYS A 52 19.46 -11.33 10.89
N ALA A 53 20.48 -11.57 11.74
CA ALA A 53 21.60 -10.65 12.01
C ALA A 53 22.07 -9.97 10.71
N TYR A 54 21.69 -8.70 10.51
CA TYR A 54 22.03 -7.93 9.31
C TYR A 54 23.23 -7.06 9.62
N ASP A 55 24.03 -6.83 8.58
CA ASP A 55 25.13 -5.88 8.58
C ASP A 55 24.59 -4.49 8.22
N VAL A 56 24.70 -3.55 9.17
CA VAL A 56 24.29 -2.14 9.04
C VAL A 56 25.13 -1.43 7.95
N ALA A 57 26.33 -1.95 7.66
CA ALA A 57 27.23 -1.43 6.63
C ALA A 57 27.07 -2.12 5.27
N GLY A 58 26.19 -3.13 5.17
CA GLY A 58 25.94 -3.87 3.94
C GLY A 58 25.45 -2.95 2.83
N GLN A 59 26.27 -2.74 1.81
CA GLN A 59 25.87 -1.97 0.64
C GLN A 59 24.82 -2.76 -0.16
N PRO A 60 23.78 -2.09 -0.68
CA PRO A 60 22.86 -2.74 -1.62
C PRO A 60 23.66 -3.21 -2.84
N ARG A 61 23.20 -4.30 -3.47
CA ARG A 61 23.77 -4.69 -4.76
C ARG A 61 23.66 -3.54 -5.76
N GLY A 62 24.70 -3.40 -6.59
CA GLY A 62 24.68 -2.45 -7.70
C GLY A 62 23.54 -2.76 -8.67
N LEU A 63 23.01 -1.72 -9.32
CA LEU A 63 21.87 -1.87 -10.22
C LEU A 63 22.18 -2.83 -11.39
N GLU A 64 23.44 -2.88 -11.82
CA GLU A 64 23.95 -3.80 -12.84
C GLU A 64 23.87 -5.28 -12.43
N GLN A 65 23.91 -5.57 -11.13
CA GLN A 65 23.75 -6.93 -10.61
C GLN A 65 22.28 -7.31 -10.41
N VAL A 66 21.42 -6.30 -10.17
CA VAL A 66 19.97 -6.47 -10.02
C VAL A 66 19.29 -6.62 -11.38
N LEU A 67 19.67 -5.80 -12.36
CA LEU A 67 19.19 -5.85 -13.74
C LEU A 67 19.91 -6.94 -14.53
N CYS A 68 19.81 -8.17 -14.04
CA CYS A 68 20.34 -9.35 -14.72
C CYS A 68 19.31 -9.92 -15.71
N PRO A 69 19.73 -10.82 -16.63
CA PRO A 69 18.82 -11.42 -17.61
C PRO A 69 17.58 -12.10 -16.98
N ASP A 70 17.73 -12.74 -15.83
CA ASP A 70 16.62 -13.40 -15.15
C ASP A 70 15.57 -12.39 -14.66
N PHE A 71 16.02 -11.27 -14.08
CA PHE A 71 15.15 -10.17 -13.67
C PHE A 71 14.41 -9.57 -14.87
N GLU A 72 15.12 -9.34 -15.98
CA GLU A 72 14.55 -8.81 -17.21
C GLU A 72 13.48 -9.75 -17.78
N TRP A 73 13.73 -11.06 -17.80
CA TRP A 73 12.76 -12.06 -18.26
C TRP A 73 11.50 -12.11 -17.40
N VAL A 74 11.65 -12.15 -16.07
CA VAL A 74 10.49 -12.18 -15.16
C VAL A 74 9.71 -10.87 -15.26
N THR A 75 10.38 -9.74 -15.38
CA THR A 75 9.74 -8.43 -15.56
C THR A 75 9.01 -8.35 -16.91
N ALA A 76 9.63 -8.81 -18.00
CA ALA A 76 9.00 -8.87 -19.31
C ALA A 76 7.77 -9.78 -19.30
N LEU A 77 7.87 -10.96 -18.68
CA LEU A 77 6.74 -11.87 -18.50
C LEU A 77 5.61 -11.21 -17.70
N ALA A 78 5.93 -10.53 -16.58
CA ALA A 78 4.94 -9.80 -15.79
C ALA A 78 4.24 -8.71 -16.60
N ILE A 79 4.99 -7.91 -17.38
CA ILE A 79 4.42 -6.89 -18.27
C ILE A 79 3.52 -7.52 -19.33
N VAL A 80 3.95 -8.62 -19.96
CA VAL A 80 3.14 -9.34 -20.97
C VAL A 80 1.85 -9.87 -20.34
N CYS A 81 1.93 -10.48 -19.15
CA CYS A 81 0.75 -10.96 -18.42
C CYS A 81 -0.22 -9.82 -18.07
N LEU A 82 0.30 -8.68 -17.58
CA LEU A 82 -0.51 -7.50 -17.26
C LEU A 82 -1.16 -6.93 -18.52
N MET A 83 -0.42 -6.80 -19.61
CA MET A 83 -0.92 -6.29 -20.88
C MET A 83 -1.97 -7.23 -21.49
N ALA A 84 -1.74 -8.55 -21.43
CA ALA A 84 -2.73 -9.55 -21.83
C ALA A 84 -4.01 -9.44 -21.00
N GLY A 85 -3.90 -9.20 -19.69
CA GLY A 85 -5.03 -8.91 -18.81
C GLY A 85 -5.81 -7.67 -19.25
N CYS A 86 -5.13 -6.56 -19.53
CA CYS A 86 -5.76 -5.34 -20.04
C CYS A 86 -6.47 -5.53 -21.39
N LEU A 87 -5.86 -6.31 -22.30
CA LEU A 87 -6.49 -6.64 -23.58
C LEU A 87 -7.72 -7.53 -23.37
N ALA A 88 -7.64 -8.50 -22.46
CA ALA A 88 -8.74 -9.38 -22.11
C ALA A 88 -9.92 -8.62 -21.47
N GLU A 89 -9.65 -7.57 -20.68
CA GLU A 89 -10.67 -6.73 -20.06
C GLU A 89 -11.59 -6.06 -21.11
N GLY A 90 -11.05 -5.69 -22.27
CA GLY A 90 -11.80 -5.11 -23.39
C GLY A 90 -12.69 -6.10 -24.15
N THR A 91 -12.63 -7.40 -23.85
CA THR A 91 -13.44 -8.43 -24.51
C THR A 91 -14.81 -8.62 -23.82
N PRO A 92 -15.80 -9.25 -24.48
CA PRO A 92 -17.07 -9.60 -23.83
C PRO A 92 -16.90 -10.50 -22.60
N LEU A 93 -15.90 -11.38 -22.62
CA LEU A 93 -15.55 -12.23 -21.48
C LEU A 93 -15.01 -11.38 -20.32
N GLY A 94 -14.12 -10.44 -20.60
CA GLY A 94 -13.60 -9.49 -19.62
C GLY A 94 -14.70 -8.66 -18.97
N GLY A 95 -15.61 -8.11 -19.78
CA GLY A 95 -16.78 -7.38 -19.28
C GLY A 95 -17.70 -8.25 -18.41
N ALA A 96 -17.97 -9.50 -18.81
CA ALA A 96 -18.76 -10.43 -18.01
C ALA A 96 -18.07 -10.76 -16.67
N LEU A 97 -16.76 -10.99 -16.68
CA LEU A 97 -15.97 -11.26 -15.48
C LEU A 97 -15.97 -10.05 -14.53
N MET A 98 -15.73 -8.84 -15.03
CA MET A 98 -15.75 -7.62 -14.23
C MET A 98 -17.12 -7.34 -13.63
N ASN A 99 -18.20 -7.59 -14.37
CA ASN A 99 -19.57 -7.47 -13.85
C ASN A 99 -19.87 -8.52 -12.77
N ALA A 100 -19.36 -9.75 -12.92
CA ALA A 100 -19.48 -10.78 -11.90
C ALA A 100 -18.71 -10.39 -10.62
N LEU A 101 -17.48 -9.88 -10.78
CA LEU A 101 -16.67 -9.38 -9.67
C LEU A 101 -17.34 -8.18 -8.98
N ASP A 102 -17.88 -7.21 -9.73
CA ASP A 102 -18.59 -6.08 -9.14
C ASP A 102 -19.80 -6.56 -8.34
N ARG A 103 -20.56 -7.52 -8.88
CA ARG A 103 -21.72 -8.11 -8.17
C ARG A 103 -21.31 -8.73 -6.84
N VAL A 104 -20.25 -9.53 -6.83
CA VAL A 104 -19.75 -10.21 -5.62
C VAL A 104 -19.16 -9.20 -4.62
N THR A 105 -18.49 -8.16 -5.11
CA THR A 105 -17.80 -7.16 -4.27
C THR A 105 -18.65 -5.95 -3.91
N THR A 106 -19.87 -5.82 -4.45
CA THR A 106 -20.77 -4.67 -4.20
C THR A 106 -20.92 -4.38 -2.71
N ARG A 107 -21.20 -5.41 -1.90
CA ARG A 107 -21.36 -5.27 -0.45
C ARG A 107 -20.09 -4.83 0.26
N ILE A 108 -18.93 -5.34 -0.17
CA ILE A 108 -17.62 -4.93 0.35
C ILE A 108 -17.37 -3.45 0.04
N ARG A 109 -17.77 -3.00 -1.16
CA ARG A 109 -17.63 -1.61 -1.60
C ARG A 109 -18.56 -0.66 -0.84
N THR A 110 -19.81 -1.04 -0.58
CA THR A 110 -20.74 -0.20 0.19
C THR A 110 -20.32 -0.10 1.65
N ASP A 111 -19.76 -1.17 2.21
CA ASP A 111 -19.45 -1.28 3.63
C ASP A 111 -17.97 -0.97 3.93
N THR A 112 -17.22 -0.41 2.97
CA THR A 112 -15.76 -0.17 3.11
C THR A 112 -15.40 0.65 4.36
N GLU A 113 -16.19 1.65 4.75
CA GLU A 113 -15.95 2.38 5.99
C GLU A 113 -16.03 1.47 7.22
N LEU A 114 -17.07 0.65 7.30
CA LEU A 114 -17.26 -0.29 8.40
C LEU A 114 -16.14 -1.33 8.43
N LEU A 115 -15.79 -1.89 7.27
CA LEU A 115 -14.69 -2.86 7.14
C LEU A 115 -13.37 -2.27 7.63
N VAL A 116 -12.99 -1.07 7.19
CA VAL A 116 -11.76 -0.41 7.65
C VAL A 116 -11.79 -0.21 9.16
N ARG A 117 -12.91 0.25 9.73
CA ARG A 117 -13.03 0.49 11.18
C ARG A 117 -12.96 -0.80 11.98
N CYS A 118 -13.62 -1.87 11.53
CA CYS A 118 -13.59 -3.18 12.18
C CYS A 118 -12.20 -3.82 12.09
N THR A 119 -11.59 -3.86 10.91
CA THR A 119 -10.26 -4.46 10.71
C THR A 119 -9.18 -3.68 11.46
N LEU A 120 -9.19 -2.35 11.38
CA LEU A 120 -8.24 -1.52 12.11
C LEU A 120 -8.48 -1.56 13.63
N GLY A 121 -9.74 -1.58 14.07
CA GLY A 121 -10.08 -1.73 15.48
C GLY A 121 -9.59 -3.06 16.05
N PHE A 122 -9.85 -4.17 15.35
CA PHE A 122 -9.32 -5.49 15.69
C PHE A 122 -7.80 -5.50 15.75
N PHE A 123 -7.15 -4.90 14.75
CA PHE A 123 -5.70 -4.76 14.70
C PHE A 123 -5.16 -4.00 15.93
N LEU A 124 -5.72 -2.82 16.24
CA LEU A 124 -5.31 -1.98 17.38
C LEU A 124 -5.54 -2.66 18.74
N VAL A 125 -6.65 -3.39 18.90
CA VAL A 125 -6.92 -4.20 20.10
C VAL A 125 -5.90 -5.34 20.22
N SER A 126 -5.53 -5.96 19.11
CA SER A 126 -4.54 -7.04 19.08
C SER A 126 -3.15 -6.56 19.51
N VAL A 127 -2.69 -5.41 19.00
CA VAL A 127 -1.40 -4.84 19.44
C VAL A 127 -1.43 -4.27 20.85
N TRP A 128 -2.59 -3.80 21.34
CA TRP A 128 -2.76 -3.49 22.76
C TRP A 128 -2.59 -4.74 23.63
N GLY A 129 -3.25 -5.85 23.25
CA GLY A 129 -3.20 -7.11 24.01
C GLY A 129 -1.80 -7.76 24.03
N LEU A 130 -1.04 -7.62 22.94
CA LEU A 130 0.36 -8.06 22.90
C LEU A 130 1.29 -7.15 23.71
N GLY A 131 1.04 -5.84 23.71
CA GLY A 131 1.87 -4.85 24.38
C GLY A 131 3.24 -4.65 23.71
N GLY A 132 3.93 -3.56 24.09
CA GLY A 132 5.30 -3.26 23.66
C GLY A 132 5.51 -3.12 22.14
N ILE A 133 4.46 -2.77 21.40
CA ILE A 133 4.45 -2.69 19.93
C ILE A 133 3.88 -1.33 19.49
N ILE A 134 4.56 -0.68 18.55
CA ILE A 134 4.15 0.55 17.87
C ILE A 134 3.66 0.22 16.46
N LEU A 135 2.35 0.18 16.22
CA LEU A 135 1.73 -0.06 14.89
C LEU A 135 2.11 -1.36 14.16
N THR A 136 3.23 -2.02 14.43
CA THR A 136 3.66 -3.26 13.78
C THR A 136 4.57 -4.07 14.70
N PRO A 137 4.50 -5.41 14.69
CA PRO A 137 5.16 -6.27 15.68
C PRO A 137 6.66 -6.04 15.88
N GLU A 138 7.36 -5.57 14.87
CA GLU A 138 8.80 -5.30 14.81
C GLU A 138 9.21 -3.96 15.43
N LEU A 139 8.31 -2.97 15.47
CA LEU A 139 8.55 -1.69 16.10
C LEU A 139 8.26 -1.81 17.60
N LYS A 140 9.29 -2.17 18.38
CA LYS A 140 9.19 -2.40 19.81
C LYS A 140 9.26 -1.11 20.64
N THR A 141 8.77 -1.18 21.86
CA THR A 141 8.86 -0.06 22.80
C THR A 141 8.66 -0.54 24.24
N ASP A 142 9.41 0.06 25.16
CA ASP A 142 9.23 -0.14 26.61
C ASP A 142 8.23 0.86 27.20
N ALA A 143 7.72 1.80 26.40
CA ALA A 143 6.79 2.81 26.87
C ALA A 143 5.40 2.20 27.15
N ALA A 144 5.10 2.02 28.44
CA ALA A 144 3.87 1.39 28.91
C ALA A 144 2.57 2.09 28.47
N TRP A 145 2.63 3.37 28.07
CA TRP A 145 1.46 4.13 27.63
C TRP A 145 1.05 3.82 26.17
N ILE A 146 1.93 3.27 25.34
CA ILE A 146 1.66 3.06 23.90
C ILE A 146 0.53 2.04 23.66
N PRO A 147 0.50 0.87 24.34
CA PRO A 147 -0.63 -0.04 24.22
C PRO A 147 -1.96 0.64 24.57
N TRP A 148 -2.00 1.42 25.66
CA TRP A 148 -3.21 2.14 26.07
C TRP A 148 -3.65 3.20 25.08
N LEU A 149 -2.71 3.91 24.46
CA LEU A 149 -3.01 4.81 23.35
C LEU A 149 -3.65 4.05 22.18
N GLN A 150 -3.10 2.90 21.79
CA GLN A 150 -3.66 2.08 20.69
C GLN A 150 -5.06 1.55 21.04
N LEU A 151 -5.32 1.19 22.30
CA LEU A 151 -6.67 0.85 22.76
C LEU A 151 -7.64 2.04 22.68
N ALA A 152 -7.21 3.22 23.13
CA ALA A 152 -8.02 4.44 23.03
C ALA A 152 -8.30 4.81 21.55
N MET A 153 -7.33 4.62 20.67
CA MET A 153 -7.48 4.76 19.22
C MET A 153 -8.50 3.77 18.65
N ALA A 154 -8.53 2.53 19.15
CA ALA A 154 -9.54 1.53 18.77
C ALA A 154 -10.95 1.95 19.23
N ALA A 155 -11.09 2.46 20.45
CA ALA A 155 -12.36 2.98 20.96
C ALA A 155 -12.87 4.17 20.11
N CYS A 156 -11.96 5.04 19.65
CA CYS A 156 -12.29 6.15 18.75
C CYS A 156 -12.84 5.69 17.39
N LEU A 157 -12.66 4.43 16.99
CA LEU A 157 -13.23 3.88 15.76
C LEU A 157 -14.71 3.47 15.92
N ILE A 158 -15.29 3.50 17.13
CA ILE A 158 -16.71 3.15 17.37
C ILE A 158 -17.65 4.23 16.81
N TRP A 159 -17.24 5.49 16.79
CA TRP A 159 -18.01 6.58 16.18
C TRP A 159 -17.26 7.22 15.02
N ARG A 160 -18.00 7.50 13.95
CA ARG A 160 -17.44 8.17 12.76
C ARG A 160 -16.80 9.52 13.11
N ARG A 161 -17.41 10.29 14.02
CA ARG A 161 -16.93 11.61 14.45
C ARG A 161 -15.55 11.57 15.13
N THR A 162 -15.18 10.44 15.74
CA THR A 162 -13.92 10.27 16.47
C THR A 162 -12.82 9.61 15.63
N MET A 163 -13.13 9.15 14.41
CA MET A 163 -12.13 8.59 13.47
C MET A 163 -10.91 9.50 13.23
N PRO A 164 -11.05 10.85 13.13
CA PRO A 164 -9.87 11.70 12.94
C PRO A 164 -8.87 11.60 14.09
N LEU A 165 -9.32 11.31 15.32
CA LEU A 165 -8.43 11.12 16.47
C LEU A 165 -7.56 9.87 16.28
N THR A 166 -8.14 8.76 15.80
CA THR A 166 -7.37 7.57 15.43
C THR A 166 -6.39 7.87 14.30
N GLY A 167 -6.82 8.61 13.27
CA GLY A 167 -5.93 9.01 12.18
C GLY A 167 -4.73 9.84 12.65
N LEU A 168 -4.97 10.85 13.50
CA LEU A 168 -3.90 11.64 14.12
C LEU A 168 -3.01 10.79 15.04
N GLY A 169 -3.59 9.85 15.79
CA GLY A 169 -2.85 8.88 16.60
C GLY A 169 -1.91 8.00 15.77
N ILE A 170 -2.34 7.56 14.59
CA ILE A 170 -1.49 6.82 13.65
C ILE A 170 -0.33 7.71 13.16
N VAL A 171 -0.58 8.95 12.76
CA VAL A 171 0.48 9.88 12.32
C VAL A 171 1.49 10.14 13.45
N PHE A 172 0.99 10.31 14.67
CA PHE A 172 1.82 10.46 15.86
C PHE A 172 2.68 9.23 16.12
N LEU A 173 2.09 8.03 16.18
CA LEU A 173 2.82 6.79 16.43
C LEU A 173 3.82 6.49 15.31
N PHE A 174 3.47 6.75 14.05
CA PHE A 174 4.37 6.64 12.91
C PHE A 174 5.56 7.59 13.09
N SER A 175 5.32 8.86 13.38
CA SER A 175 6.39 9.85 13.60
C SER A 175 7.27 9.51 14.80
N PHE A 176 6.66 9.00 15.88
CA PHE A 176 7.35 8.54 17.08
C PHE A 176 8.25 7.34 16.78
N ALA A 177 7.77 6.35 16.02
CA ALA A 177 8.58 5.24 15.54
C ALA A 177 9.67 5.72 14.57
N THR A 178 9.41 6.70 13.68
CA THR A 178 10.44 7.27 12.79
C THR A 178 11.58 7.86 13.60
N ALA A 179 11.29 8.53 14.71
CA ALA A 179 12.30 9.11 15.59
C ALA A 179 13.18 8.05 16.28
N GLN A 180 12.67 6.84 16.50
CA GLN A 180 13.39 5.75 17.18
C GLN A 180 14.11 4.80 16.23
N TYR A 181 13.48 4.50 15.10
CA TYR A 181 13.91 3.47 14.16
C TYR A 181 14.47 4.03 12.86
N GLY A 182 14.27 5.32 12.60
CA GLY A 182 14.71 6.00 11.39
C GLY A 182 13.69 5.89 10.24
N LEU A 183 13.83 6.79 9.26
CA LEU A 183 12.94 6.87 8.11
C LEU A 183 13.06 5.67 7.18
N PHE A 184 14.25 5.08 7.07
CA PHE A 184 14.49 3.91 6.22
C PHE A 184 13.68 2.69 6.67
N HIS A 185 13.67 2.40 7.97
CA HIS A 185 12.85 1.31 8.52
C HIS A 185 11.36 1.58 8.30
N LEU A 186 10.93 2.84 8.44
CA LEU A 186 9.51 3.17 8.27
C LEU A 186 9.06 3.29 6.81
N ALA A 187 9.96 3.15 5.85
CA ALA A 187 9.63 3.11 4.42
C ALA A 187 8.79 1.87 4.03
N ASP A 188 8.79 0.82 4.85
CA ASP A 188 7.90 -0.34 4.69
C ASP A 188 6.43 0.00 5.01
N TYR A 189 6.16 0.99 5.86
CA TYR A 189 4.83 1.22 6.43
C TYR A 189 4.06 2.49 5.99
N PRO A 190 4.32 3.15 4.83
CA PRO A 190 3.49 4.25 4.33
C PRO A 190 1.98 3.96 4.29
N VAL A 191 1.58 2.68 4.17
CA VAL A 191 0.17 2.27 4.24
C VAL A 191 -0.56 2.84 5.46
N PHE A 192 0.07 2.93 6.63
CA PHE A 192 -0.55 3.53 7.83
C PHE A 192 -0.87 5.01 7.64
N LEU A 193 0.01 5.78 6.99
CA LEU A 193 -0.24 7.18 6.71
C LEU A 193 -1.41 7.35 5.73
N GLY A 194 -1.54 6.48 4.73
CA GLY A 194 -2.70 6.48 3.84
C GLY A 194 -4.00 6.16 4.57
N VAL A 195 -3.98 5.17 5.48
CA VAL A 195 -5.12 4.86 6.36
C VAL A 195 -5.45 6.04 7.28
N ALA A 196 -4.45 6.72 7.84
CA ALA A 196 -4.66 7.91 8.67
C ALA A 196 -5.39 9.03 7.92
N VAL A 197 -4.94 9.34 6.70
CA VAL A 197 -5.59 10.33 5.84
C VAL A 197 -7.02 9.89 5.50
N TYR A 198 -7.23 8.61 5.20
CA TYR A 198 -8.57 8.07 4.97
C TYR A 198 -9.51 8.30 6.17
N LEU A 199 -9.05 7.98 7.40
CA LEU A 199 -9.86 8.13 8.61
C LEU A 199 -10.21 9.60 8.88
N ILE A 200 -9.24 10.51 8.71
CA ILE A 200 -9.44 11.95 8.89
C ILE A 200 -10.47 12.45 7.89
N CYS A 201 -10.26 12.19 6.59
CA CYS A 201 -11.16 12.63 5.53
C CYS A 201 -12.58 12.08 5.73
N GLN A 202 -12.73 10.79 6.04
CA GLN A 202 -14.05 10.19 6.25
C GLN A 202 -14.73 10.70 7.51
N GLY A 203 -13.97 10.91 8.59
CA GLY A 203 -14.49 11.39 9.88
C GLY A 203 -14.99 12.83 9.83
N ILE A 204 -14.31 13.72 9.09
CA ILE A 204 -14.72 15.12 8.91
C ILE A 204 -15.54 15.35 7.62
N ASN A 205 -15.84 14.27 6.87
CA ASN A 205 -16.55 14.32 5.59
C ASN A 205 -15.87 15.22 4.54
N LEU A 206 -14.54 15.26 4.55
CA LEU A 206 -13.73 15.96 3.55
C LEU A 206 -13.71 15.14 2.26
N LYS A 207 -14.07 15.79 1.16
CA LYS A 207 -14.00 15.23 -0.19
C LYS A 207 -12.94 15.99 -0.99
N PRO A 208 -11.69 15.49 -1.05
CA PRO A 208 -10.66 16.11 -1.87
C PRO A 208 -11.14 16.17 -3.32
N SER A 209 -10.92 17.30 -3.98
CA SER A 209 -11.41 17.53 -5.35
C SER A 209 -10.89 16.45 -6.31
N GLY A 210 -11.78 15.56 -6.76
CA GLY A 210 -11.47 14.51 -7.74
C GLY A 210 -10.79 13.25 -7.18
N LEU A 211 -10.54 13.15 -5.88
CA LEU A 211 -9.90 11.97 -5.27
C LEU A 211 -10.80 11.33 -4.22
N ARG A 212 -10.96 10.02 -4.28
CA ARG A 212 -11.60 9.27 -3.19
C ARG A 212 -10.55 9.07 -2.10
N PRO A 213 -10.86 9.26 -0.81
CA PRO A 213 -9.91 8.98 0.27
C PRO A 213 -9.31 7.56 0.21
N LEU A 214 -10.09 6.59 -0.27
CA LEU A 214 -9.62 5.21 -0.47
C LEU A 214 -8.51 5.10 -1.52
N ASP A 215 -8.47 5.98 -2.52
CA ASP A 215 -7.41 5.97 -3.53
C ASP A 215 -6.05 6.31 -2.90
N ILE A 216 -6.02 7.13 -1.85
CA ILE A 216 -4.80 7.44 -1.09
C ILE A 216 -4.29 6.19 -0.37
N VAL A 217 -5.17 5.39 0.22
CA VAL A 217 -4.82 4.10 0.85
C VAL A 217 -4.25 3.14 -0.19
N ARG A 218 -4.82 3.11 -1.40
CA ARG A 218 -4.33 2.25 -2.48
C ARG A 218 -2.93 2.65 -2.92
N TRP A 219 -2.67 3.95 -3.07
CA TRP A 219 -1.33 4.44 -3.42
C TRP A 219 -0.32 4.16 -2.33
N SER A 220 -0.66 4.41 -1.06
CA SER A 220 0.26 4.13 0.05
C SER A 220 0.54 2.63 0.21
N ALA A 221 -0.47 1.77 0.01
CA ALA A 221 -0.27 0.33 -0.04
C ALA A 221 0.62 -0.10 -1.21
N ALA A 222 0.42 0.48 -2.40
CA ALA A 222 1.29 0.21 -3.56
C ALA A 222 2.74 0.63 -3.29
N ILE A 223 2.96 1.78 -2.64
CA ILE A 223 4.30 2.25 -2.25
C ILE A 223 4.93 1.29 -1.23
N THR A 224 4.19 0.91 -0.17
CA THR A 224 4.63 -0.09 0.81
C THR A 224 5.06 -1.40 0.14
N LEU A 225 4.25 -1.95 -0.76
CA LEU A 225 4.55 -3.21 -1.44
C LEU A 225 5.69 -3.08 -2.46
N MET A 226 5.77 -1.95 -3.15
CA MET A 226 6.88 -1.64 -4.06
C MET A 226 8.19 -1.58 -3.29
N TRP A 227 8.23 -0.87 -2.16
CA TRP A 227 9.43 -0.75 -1.34
C TRP A 227 9.88 -2.11 -0.80
N ALA A 228 8.95 -2.90 -0.25
CA ALA A 228 9.23 -4.27 0.18
C ALA A 228 9.82 -5.12 -0.96
N SER A 229 9.36 -4.92 -2.21
CA SER A 229 9.91 -5.62 -3.38
C SER A 229 11.32 -5.15 -3.71
N VAL A 230 11.56 -3.83 -3.76
CA VAL A 230 12.88 -3.22 -4.04
C VAL A 230 13.93 -3.71 -3.05
N GLU A 231 13.58 -3.80 -1.77
CA GLU A 231 14.48 -4.27 -0.72
C GLU A 231 14.98 -5.70 -0.99
N LYS A 232 14.10 -6.61 -1.44
CA LYS A 232 14.49 -8.00 -1.72
C LYS A 232 15.46 -8.13 -2.88
N TRP A 233 15.40 -7.22 -3.85
CA TRP A 233 16.36 -7.19 -4.96
C TRP A 233 17.69 -6.55 -4.56
N ALA A 234 17.65 -5.53 -3.69
CA ALA A 234 18.86 -4.88 -3.19
C ALA A 234 19.65 -5.78 -2.23
N TYR A 235 18.95 -6.61 -1.45
CA TYR A 235 19.52 -7.49 -0.42
C TYR A 235 18.98 -8.93 -0.49
N PRO A 236 19.17 -9.65 -1.62
CA PRO A 236 18.60 -10.98 -1.81
C PRO A 236 19.11 -11.99 -0.75
N GLN A 237 20.36 -11.82 -0.32
CA GLN A 237 20.99 -12.67 0.70
C GLN A 237 20.32 -12.64 2.07
N TRP A 238 19.46 -11.65 2.34
CA TRP A 238 18.70 -11.59 3.58
C TRP A 238 17.62 -12.68 3.67
N THR A 239 17.32 -13.35 2.55
CA THR A 239 16.39 -14.47 2.47
C THR A 239 17.07 -15.81 2.74
N ASP A 240 18.39 -15.91 2.53
CA ASP A 240 19.15 -17.17 2.61
C ASP A 240 18.99 -17.90 3.96
N PRO A 241 19.07 -17.23 5.13
CA PRO A 241 18.91 -17.91 6.41
C PRO A 241 17.50 -18.46 6.60
N LEU A 242 16.49 -17.78 6.05
CA LEU A 242 15.10 -18.23 6.12
C LEU A 242 14.89 -19.46 5.24
N LEU A 243 15.45 -19.48 4.03
CA LEU A 243 15.42 -20.64 3.14
C LEU A 243 16.19 -21.83 3.72
N ALA A 244 17.34 -21.58 4.35
CA ALA A 244 18.09 -22.61 5.07
C ALA A 244 17.30 -23.18 6.26
N ALA A 245 16.62 -22.33 7.02
CA ALA A 245 15.79 -22.74 8.15
C ALA A 245 14.48 -23.42 7.74
N LYS A 246 13.96 -23.11 6.55
CA LYS A 246 12.69 -23.61 6.00
C LYS A 246 12.85 -24.06 4.54
N PRO A 247 13.59 -25.16 4.27
CA PRO A 247 13.89 -25.60 2.91
C PRO A 247 12.64 -25.88 2.07
N GLN A 248 11.51 -26.21 2.71
CA GLN A 248 10.23 -26.46 2.04
C GLN A 248 9.72 -25.23 1.25
N MET A 249 10.15 -24.01 1.61
CA MET A 249 9.78 -22.78 0.89
C MET A 249 10.32 -22.74 -0.54
N THR A 250 11.39 -23.49 -0.84
CA THR A 250 11.96 -23.61 -2.19
C THR A 250 11.10 -24.47 -3.12
N MET A 251 10.08 -25.16 -2.59
CA MET A 251 9.24 -26.11 -3.34
C MET A 251 10.05 -27.16 -4.12
N GLY A 252 11.24 -27.53 -3.61
CA GLY A 252 12.12 -28.53 -4.22
C GLY A 252 13.17 -27.95 -5.19
N ALA A 253 13.21 -26.64 -5.38
CA ALA A 253 14.31 -25.99 -6.07
C ALA A 253 15.59 -26.01 -5.21
N PRO A 254 16.79 -26.19 -5.81
CA PRO A 254 18.04 -26.01 -5.08
C PRO A 254 18.15 -24.55 -4.59
N PRO A 255 18.69 -24.33 -3.39
CA PRO A 255 18.94 -22.99 -2.86
C PRO A 255 20.01 -22.24 -3.67
#